data_AF-A0A9E6EVV4-F1
#
_entry.id   AF-A0A9E6EVV4-F1
#
_cell.length_a   1.000
_cell.length_b   1.000
_cell.length_c   1.000
_cell.angle_alpha   90.00
_cell.angle_beta   90.00
_cell.angle_gamma   90.00
#
_symmetry.space_group_name_H-M   'P 1'
#
loop_
_entity.id
_entity.type
_entity.pdbx_description
1 polymer ?
#
loop_
_entity_poly.entity_id
_entity_poly.type
_entity_poly.pdbx_seq_one_letter_code
_entity_poly.pdbx_strand_id
1 'polypeptide(L)'
;MKAKINANYKLLTKLFVLAFHFSLFTFHFLLFTFNCFSQGISINTTGNEADNSAILDVNSTTQGQLVPRMTTAQRDNIAVSCSCTPAEGLQIFNTTTKCFEAYIFGLWQSTYCGCNGVPATPGTITGSATVCASQSGEIYSILPVSGAGSYTWTVPTGANITAGQGTSSATVNFGTTSGNISVTATNNCGTSAVKNLGITVNPNLSASLAITPTPSGTICSGTSVTYTATPTNGGSSPTYQWKVNGSNVGTNSNTFTSTTFANNDAVTCIMTSNADCVTGSPATSNTSIVNVSSLLCNLVSYWKFDESSGDASDATGNGNTLTNNTTTPFASAKINNGANFGTTNTSKYFSKTDNLGFTTNSSLVCSVSAWVYFNTPFGNNDATSILTLASTNNLILIFNVRGASGGATGADLEVYALGTSGGKVCNYNQAFSTGTWYHLVWVLNGASYALYINGSSVSTGSTSYPSTTTTTATTKLGYGTIGVSLSGLLDEVGIWSKALTSTEVTSLYNSGAGLQHPF
;
A
#
# COMPACT_ATOMS: atom_id res chain seq x y z
N MET A 1 147.28 -61.82 -20.96
CA MET A 1 146.34 -61.33 -22.01
C MET A 1 144.97 -62.04 -22.01
N LYS A 2 144.85 -63.32 -21.60
CA LYS A 2 143.55 -64.05 -21.57
C LYS A 2 142.57 -63.68 -20.43
N ALA A 3 143.01 -62.97 -19.40
CA ALA A 3 142.17 -62.61 -18.24
C ALA A 3 141.28 -61.35 -18.44
N LYS A 4 141.54 -60.50 -19.45
CA LYS A 4 140.83 -59.22 -19.66
C LYS A 4 139.65 -59.30 -20.66
N ILE A 5 139.51 -60.39 -21.41
CA ILE A 5 138.46 -60.54 -22.45
C ILE A 5 137.18 -61.18 -21.88
N ASN A 6 137.28 -62.02 -20.84
CA ASN A 6 136.14 -62.78 -20.32
C ASN A 6 135.25 -61.99 -19.33
N ALA A 7 135.74 -60.89 -18.77
CA ALA A 7 134.97 -60.03 -17.86
C ALA A 7 134.03 -59.06 -18.61
N ASN A 8 134.40 -58.62 -19.82
CA ASN A 8 133.61 -57.67 -20.61
C ASN A 8 132.40 -58.32 -21.29
N TYR A 9 132.47 -59.61 -21.64
CA TYR A 9 131.34 -60.32 -22.25
C TYR A 9 130.17 -60.53 -21.26
N LYS A 10 130.48 -60.82 -19.98
CA LYS A 10 129.48 -60.98 -18.91
C LYS A 10 128.78 -59.67 -18.51
N LEU A 11 129.41 -58.53 -18.74
CA LEU A 11 128.82 -57.21 -18.48
C LEU A 11 127.87 -56.81 -19.62
N LEU A 12 128.23 -57.08 -20.88
CA LEU A 12 127.38 -56.80 -22.05
C LEU A 12 126.08 -57.61 -22.06
N THR A 13 126.10 -58.87 -21.61
CA THR A 13 124.87 -59.70 -21.56
C THR A 13 123.90 -59.23 -20.46
N LYS A 14 124.40 -58.67 -19.36
CA LYS A 14 123.55 -58.11 -18.29
C LYS A 14 122.92 -56.76 -18.67
N LEU A 15 123.60 -55.94 -19.47
CA LEU A 15 123.03 -54.70 -20.01
C LEU A 15 121.91 -54.95 -21.04
N PHE A 16 121.99 -56.05 -21.81
CA PHE A 16 120.97 -56.37 -22.82
C PHE A 16 119.65 -56.90 -22.20
N VAL A 17 119.72 -57.62 -21.08
CA VAL A 17 118.52 -58.12 -20.36
C VAL A 17 117.80 -57.00 -19.61
N LEU A 18 118.53 -55.98 -19.14
CA LEU A 18 117.94 -54.80 -18.48
C LEU A 18 117.20 -53.88 -19.48
N ALA A 19 117.72 -53.75 -20.71
CA ALA A 19 117.07 -52.96 -21.77
C ALA A 19 115.77 -53.60 -22.30
N PHE A 20 115.69 -54.93 -22.34
CA PHE A 20 114.49 -55.66 -22.83
C PHE A 20 113.31 -55.59 -21.84
N HIS A 21 113.58 -55.56 -20.53
CA HIS A 21 112.53 -55.40 -19.51
C HIS A 21 112.04 -53.96 -19.37
N PHE A 22 112.88 -52.95 -19.66
CA PHE A 22 112.46 -51.56 -19.67
C PHE A 22 111.53 -51.24 -20.86
N SER A 23 111.78 -51.85 -22.02
CA SER A 23 110.96 -51.68 -23.23
C SER A 23 109.57 -52.34 -23.15
N LEU A 24 109.39 -53.39 -22.33
CA LEU A 24 108.09 -54.04 -22.11
C LEU A 24 107.24 -53.27 -21.07
N PHE A 25 107.88 -52.51 -20.18
CA PHE A 25 107.21 -51.65 -19.20
C PHE A 25 106.73 -50.33 -19.81
N THR A 26 107.42 -49.79 -20.82
CA THR A 26 106.99 -48.57 -21.54
C THR A 26 105.95 -48.81 -22.64
N PHE A 27 105.68 -50.05 -23.06
CA PHE A 27 104.63 -50.35 -24.06
C PHE A 27 103.26 -50.67 -23.45
N HIS A 28 103.19 -50.94 -22.13
CA HIS A 28 101.92 -51.05 -21.39
C HIS A 28 101.38 -49.69 -20.88
N PHE A 29 102.10 -48.58 -21.14
CA PHE A 29 101.71 -47.24 -20.68
C PHE A 29 101.01 -46.40 -21.77
N LEU A 30 100.78 -46.95 -22.97
CA LEU A 30 100.32 -46.17 -24.12
C LEU A 30 99.15 -46.82 -24.88
N LEU A 31 98.14 -47.32 -24.15
CA LEU A 31 96.81 -47.66 -24.70
C LEU A 31 95.79 -47.87 -23.57
N PHE A 32 95.64 -46.86 -22.71
CA PHE A 32 94.36 -46.59 -22.08
C PHE A 32 93.91 -45.21 -22.53
N THR A 33 93.11 -45.22 -23.59
CA THR A 33 92.16 -44.15 -23.88
C THR A 33 91.43 -43.81 -22.59
N PHE A 34 91.49 -42.55 -22.18
CA PHE A 34 90.55 -41.97 -21.22
C PHE A 34 89.14 -42.06 -21.81
N ASN A 35 88.48 -43.21 -21.65
CA ASN A 35 87.03 -43.24 -21.62
C ASN A 35 86.63 -42.72 -20.25
N CYS A 36 86.27 -41.44 -20.22
CA CYS A 36 85.54 -40.83 -19.15
C CYS A 36 84.19 -41.57 -19.01
N PHE A 37 84.09 -42.51 -18.08
CA PHE A 37 82.78 -42.90 -17.57
C PHE A 37 82.41 -41.88 -16.50
N SER A 38 81.54 -40.94 -16.87
CA SER A 38 80.66 -40.31 -15.89
C SER A 38 79.84 -41.45 -15.28
N GLN A 39 80.29 -42.02 -14.18
CA GLN A 39 79.55 -43.05 -13.47
C GLN A 39 78.55 -42.31 -12.58
N GLY A 40 77.26 -42.36 -12.94
CA GLY A 40 76.21 -41.92 -12.04
C GLY A 40 76.35 -42.66 -10.71
N ILE A 41 76.10 -41.97 -9.60
CA ILE A 41 76.13 -42.59 -8.28
C ILE A 41 74.76 -43.19 -8.03
N SER A 42 74.68 -44.51 -7.91
CA SER A 42 73.45 -45.17 -7.45
C SER A 42 73.53 -45.48 -5.96
N ILE A 43 72.49 -45.11 -5.22
CA ILE A 43 72.30 -45.46 -3.81
C ILE A 43 71.08 -46.36 -3.74
N ASN A 44 71.33 -47.67 -3.67
CA ASN A 44 70.27 -48.68 -3.59
C ASN A 44 70.76 -49.95 -2.87
N THR A 45 69.84 -50.83 -2.53
CA THR A 45 70.14 -52.11 -1.85
C THR A 45 70.28 -53.29 -2.81
N THR A 46 70.08 -53.09 -4.11
CA THR A 46 70.05 -54.15 -5.13
C THR A 46 71.35 -54.23 -5.95
N GLY A 47 72.24 -53.26 -5.81
CA GLY A 47 73.49 -53.14 -6.57
C GLY A 47 73.30 -52.69 -8.02
N ASN A 48 72.13 -52.16 -8.39
CA ASN A 48 71.89 -51.69 -9.74
C ASN A 48 72.74 -50.45 -10.04
N GLU A 49 73.24 -50.35 -11.27
CA GLU A 49 73.86 -49.14 -11.79
C GLU A 49 72.86 -47.98 -11.81
N ALA A 50 73.37 -46.74 -11.77
CA ALA A 50 72.51 -45.57 -11.93
C ALA A 50 71.90 -45.55 -13.34
N ASP A 51 70.65 -45.09 -13.45
CA ASP A 51 70.04 -44.84 -14.76
C ASP A 51 70.95 -43.91 -15.61
N ASN A 52 71.05 -44.18 -16.92
CA ASN A 52 71.91 -43.42 -17.83
C ASN A 52 71.55 -41.92 -17.91
N SER A 53 70.35 -41.54 -17.46
CA SER A 53 69.89 -40.14 -17.38
C SER A 53 70.16 -39.46 -16.02
N ALA A 54 70.64 -40.19 -15.02
CA ALA A 54 70.82 -39.69 -13.65
C ALA A 54 72.29 -39.68 -13.22
N ILE A 55 72.74 -38.54 -12.68
CA ILE A 55 74.04 -38.43 -12.00
C ILE A 55 73.95 -38.93 -10.56
N LEU A 56 72.78 -38.81 -9.93
CA LEU A 56 72.46 -39.42 -8.64
C LEU A 56 71.13 -40.14 -8.77
N ASP A 57 71.16 -41.46 -8.61
CA ASP A 57 70.00 -42.34 -8.63
C ASP A 57 69.81 -42.92 -7.22
N VAL A 58 68.65 -42.70 -6.61
CA VAL A 58 68.34 -43.22 -5.28
C VAL A 58 67.13 -44.12 -5.39
N ASN A 59 67.33 -45.42 -5.24
CA ASN A 59 66.27 -46.41 -5.32
C ASN A 59 66.14 -47.16 -3.99
N SER A 60 65.01 -46.98 -3.32
CA SER A 60 64.66 -47.69 -2.10
C SER A 60 63.14 -47.87 -2.01
N THR A 61 62.73 -49.04 -1.51
CA THR A 61 61.31 -49.35 -1.24
C THR A 61 60.96 -49.21 0.24
N THR A 62 61.94 -48.96 1.11
CA THR A 62 61.79 -48.94 2.57
C THR A 62 62.34 -47.67 3.23
N GLN A 63 63.13 -46.87 2.51
CA GLN A 63 63.77 -45.64 2.99
C GLN A 63 63.62 -44.53 1.95
N GLY A 64 63.75 -43.26 2.37
CA GLY A 64 63.64 -42.09 1.48
C GLY A 64 64.84 -41.15 1.60
N GLN A 65 64.92 -40.17 0.70
CA GLN A 65 65.94 -39.12 0.74
C GLN A 65 65.53 -38.00 1.69
N LEU A 66 66.38 -37.70 2.68
CA LEU A 66 66.21 -36.53 3.53
C LEU A 66 67.03 -35.36 2.98
N VAL A 67 66.36 -34.34 2.44
CA VAL A 67 67.02 -33.08 2.02
C VAL A 67 67.37 -32.23 3.25
N PRO A 68 68.29 -31.25 3.13
CA PRO A 68 68.60 -30.33 4.23
C PRO A 68 67.34 -29.66 4.79
N ARG A 69 67.19 -29.66 6.12
CA ARG A 69 66.02 -29.13 6.83
C ARG A 69 66.41 -27.91 7.63
N MET A 70 65.72 -26.80 7.41
CA MET A 70 66.09 -25.52 8.04
C MET A 70 64.91 -24.56 8.13
N THR A 71 64.95 -23.60 9.05
CA THR A 71 63.95 -22.52 9.12
C THR A 71 64.12 -21.52 7.96
N THR A 72 63.10 -20.71 7.70
CA THR A 72 63.16 -19.58 6.73
C THR A 72 64.40 -18.71 6.98
N ALA A 73 64.67 -18.35 8.24
CA ALA A 73 65.83 -17.53 8.61
C ALA A 73 67.17 -18.23 8.33
N GLN A 74 67.27 -19.54 8.60
CA GLN A 74 68.49 -20.31 8.31
C GLN A 74 68.72 -20.47 6.79
N ARG A 75 67.64 -20.67 6.02
CA ARG A 75 67.70 -20.70 4.55
C ARG A 75 68.15 -19.38 3.96
N ASP A 76 67.60 -18.26 4.43
CA ASP A 76 67.98 -16.93 3.94
C ASP A 76 69.44 -16.59 4.27
N ASN A 77 69.97 -17.16 5.36
CA ASN A 77 71.38 -17.06 5.71
C ASN A 77 72.32 -17.94 4.87
N ILE A 78 71.83 -18.83 3.99
CA ILE A 78 72.71 -19.62 3.10
C ILE A 78 73.58 -18.68 2.26
N ALA A 79 72.98 -17.67 1.63
CA ALA A 79 73.70 -16.71 0.78
C ALA A 79 74.76 -15.93 1.58
N VAL A 80 74.42 -15.56 2.81
CA VAL A 80 75.30 -14.80 3.72
C VAL A 80 76.46 -15.66 4.19
N SER A 81 76.19 -16.90 4.60
CA SER A 81 77.19 -17.82 5.17
C SER A 81 78.21 -18.32 4.14
N CYS A 82 77.83 -18.46 2.87
CA CYS A 82 78.76 -18.84 1.80
C CYS A 82 79.41 -17.65 1.08
N SER A 83 78.99 -16.41 1.38
CA SER A 83 79.34 -15.21 0.58
C SER A 83 79.10 -15.42 -0.93
N CYS A 84 78.00 -16.11 -1.25
CA CYS A 84 77.70 -16.59 -2.59
C CYS A 84 76.19 -16.50 -2.86
N THR A 85 75.79 -16.56 -4.14
CA THR A 85 74.40 -16.84 -4.48
C THR A 85 74.15 -18.34 -4.33
N PRO A 86 73.05 -18.78 -3.67
CA PRO A 86 72.69 -20.19 -3.63
C PRO A 86 72.66 -20.77 -5.06
N ALA A 87 73.02 -22.04 -5.20
CA ALA A 87 73.06 -22.69 -6.50
C ALA A 87 71.64 -22.82 -7.09
N GLU A 88 71.52 -22.59 -8.40
CA GLU A 88 70.29 -22.86 -9.14
C GLU A 88 69.89 -24.34 -8.99
N GLY A 89 68.64 -24.60 -8.64
CA GLY A 89 68.12 -25.94 -8.32
C GLY A 89 68.40 -26.42 -6.90
N LEU A 90 69.00 -25.61 -6.00
CA LEU A 90 69.25 -26.03 -4.62
C LEU A 90 67.94 -26.31 -3.87
N GLN A 91 67.75 -27.55 -3.41
CA GLN A 91 66.53 -28.01 -2.72
C GLN A 91 66.73 -28.12 -1.21
N ILE A 92 65.76 -27.61 -0.44
CA ILE A 92 65.69 -27.73 1.02
C ILE A 92 64.26 -28.03 1.46
N PHE A 93 64.08 -28.54 2.68
CA PHE A 93 62.79 -28.56 3.34
C PHE A 93 62.76 -27.47 4.41
N ASN A 94 61.98 -26.43 4.17
CA ASN A 94 61.82 -25.33 5.09
C ASN A 94 60.91 -25.74 6.25
N THR A 95 61.47 -25.87 7.44
CA THR A 95 60.76 -26.31 8.64
C THR A 95 59.83 -25.24 9.22
N THR A 96 59.98 -23.98 8.81
CA THR A 96 59.07 -22.88 9.18
C THR A 96 57.81 -22.91 8.31
N THR A 97 57.96 -23.00 6.98
CA THR A 97 56.83 -23.03 6.04
C THR A 97 56.27 -24.45 5.81
N LYS A 98 57.00 -25.48 6.23
CA LYS A 98 56.73 -26.91 5.95
C LYS A 98 56.70 -27.23 4.46
N CYS A 99 57.48 -26.49 3.67
CA CYS A 99 57.56 -26.67 2.23
C CYS A 99 58.92 -27.22 1.82
N PHE A 100 58.93 -28.11 0.83
CA PHE A 100 60.07 -28.22 -0.06
C PHE A 100 60.18 -26.93 -0.87
N GLU A 101 61.37 -26.35 -0.85
CA GLU A 101 61.70 -25.14 -1.56
C GLU A 101 62.93 -25.40 -2.42
N ALA A 102 62.96 -24.80 -3.61
CA ALA A 102 64.10 -24.81 -4.50
C ALA A 102 64.53 -23.38 -4.83
N TYR A 103 65.83 -23.13 -4.93
CA TYR A 103 66.34 -21.86 -5.42
C TYR A 103 66.36 -21.87 -6.95
N ILE A 104 65.43 -21.14 -7.59
CA ILE A 104 65.21 -21.15 -9.03
C ILE A 104 65.04 -19.70 -9.51
N PHE A 105 65.72 -19.34 -10.61
CA PHE A 105 65.79 -18.01 -11.20
C PHE A 105 66.24 -16.93 -10.20
N GLY A 106 67.18 -17.27 -9.32
CA GLY A 106 67.71 -16.35 -8.32
C GLY A 106 66.81 -16.09 -7.10
N LEU A 107 65.74 -16.88 -6.91
CA LEU A 107 64.80 -16.74 -5.80
C LEU A 107 64.44 -18.10 -5.20
N TRP A 108 64.11 -18.13 -3.91
CA TRP A 108 63.53 -19.31 -3.28
C TRP A 108 62.05 -19.47 -3.67
N GLN A 109 61.70 -20.62 -4.24
CA GLN A 109 60.33 -20.97 -4.62
C GLN A 109 59.88 -22.23 -3.90
N SER A 110 58.65 -22.24 -3.37
CA SER A 110 58.04 -23.44 -2.80
C SER A 110 57.63 -24.39 -3.92
N THR A 111 58.25 -25.57 -3.97
CA THR A 111 57.97 -26.60 -4.98
C THR A 111 56.91 -27.59 -4.50
N TYR A 112 56.78 -27.79 -3.19
CA TYR A 112 55.70 -28.54 -2.57
C TYR A 112 55.53 -28.14 -1.10
N CYS A 113 54.33 -27.74 -0.70
CA CYS A 113 54.02 -27.49 0.71
C CYS A 113 53.16 -28.64 1.25
N GLY A 114 53.66 -29.35 2.26
CA GLY A 114 52.80 -30.27 3.01
C GLY A 114 51.69 -29.45 3.66
N CYS A 115 50.44 -29.86 3.50
CA CYS A 115 49.33 -29.12 4.06
C CYS A 115 48.84 -29.75 5.37
N ASN A 116 48.62 -28.93 6.42
CA ASN A 116 48.24 -29.34 7.78
C ASN A 116 46.75 -29.69 7.91
N GLY A 117 46.22 -30.48 6.98
CA GLY A 117 44.81 -30.83 6.92
C GLY A 117 43.93 -29.76 6.28
N VAL A 118 42.74 -30.21 5.89
CA VAL A 118 41.66 -29.34 5.39
C VAL A 118 41.29 -28.31 6.48
N PRO A 119 40.99 -27.04 6.13
CA PRO A 119 40.57 -26.04 7.12
C PRO A 119 39.37 -26.52 7.95
N ALA A 120 39.28 -26.04 9.19
CA ALA A 120 38.09 -26.29 10.00
C ALA A 120 36.83 -25.71 9.35
N THR A 121 35.66 -26.28 9.65
CA THR A 121 34.38 -25.70 9.23
C THR A 121 34.27 -24.26 9.72
N PRO A 122 33.87 -23.30 8.86
CA PRO A 122 33.61 -21.93 9.27
C PRO A 122 32.68 -21.82 10.48
N GLY A 123 32.92 -20.79 11.31
CA GLY A 123 32.09 -20.46 12.47
C GLY A 123 30.70 -19.91 12.09
N THR A 124 30.00 -19.30 13.04
CA THR A 124 28.68 -18.69 12.78
C THR A 124 28.76 -17.62 11.69
N ILE A 125 27.87 -17.69 10.71
CA ILE A 125 27.67 -16.62 9.72
C ILE A 125 26.85 -15.51 10.40
N THR A 126 27.39 -14.29 10.41
CA THR A 126 26.75 -13.08 10.95
C THR A 126 26.10 -12.31 9.82
N GLY A 127 24.81 -11.99 9.96
CA GLY A 127 23.99 -11.23 8.99
C GLY A 127 22.49 -11.45 9.24
N SER A 128 21.64 -10.76 8.49
CA SER A 128 20.17 -10.85 8.61
C SER A 128 19.66 -12.24 8.22
N ALA A 129 18.89 -12.91 9.08
CA ALA A 129 18.25 -14.19 8.76
C ALA A 129 16.93 -14.03 7.97
N THR A 130 16.37 -12.83 7.95
CA THR A 130 15.14 -12.47 7.25
C THR A 130 15.38 -11.24 6.40
N VAL A 131 14.96 -11.26 5.14
CA VAL A 131 15.13 -10.16 4.18
C VAL A 131 13.87 -10.02 3.32
N CYS A 132 13.71 -8.86 2.68
CA CYS A 132 12.64 -8.62 1.72
C CYS A 132 13.00 -9.11 0.33
N ALA A 133 11.97 -9.47 -0.45
CA ALA A 133 12.14 -9.84 -1.84
C ALA A 133 12.85 -8.71 -2.62
N SER A 134 13.91 -9.07 -3.35
CA SER A 134 14.78 -8.13 -4.09
C SER A 134 15.61 -7.17 -3.24
N GLN A 135 15.78 -7.42 -1.93
CA GLN A 135 16.68 -6.63 -1.09
C GLN A 135 18.13 -6.77 -1.54
N SER A 136 18.87 -5.65 -1.58
CA SER A 136 20.22 -5.59 -2.15
C SER A 136 21.23 -5.02 -1.17
N GLY A 137 22.49 -5.43 -1.30
CA GLY A 137 23.60 -4.92 -0.49
C GLY A 137 23.71 -5.53 0.91
N GLU A 138 23.06 -6.66 1.19
CA GLU A 138 23.15 -7.32 2.49
C GLU A 138 24.53 -7.93 2.70
N ILE A 139 25.14 -7.69 3.87
CA ILE A 139 26.51 -8.16 4.17
C ILE A 139 26.44 -9.34 5.13
N TYR A 140 27.12 -10.43 4.76
CA TYR A 140 27.31 -11.62 5.58
C TYR A 140 28.78 -11.87 5.85
N SER A 141 29.14 -12.27 7.07
CA SER A 141 30.54 -12.47 7.45
C SER A 141 30.75 -13.63 8.42
N ILE A 142 31.98 -14.12 8.47
CA ILE A 142 32.47 -15.08 9.45
C ILE A 142 33.77 -14.57 10.06
N LEU A 143 34.15 -15.09 11.24
CA LEU A 143 35.52 -14.96 11.71
C LEU A 143 36.46 -15.76 10.78
N PRO A 144 37.63 -15.22 10.40
CA PRO A 144 38.61 -15.94 9.57
C PRO A 144 39.01 -17.28 10.18
N VAL A 145 39.03 -18.34 9.36
CA VAL A 145 39.44 -19.69 9.74
C VAL A 145 40.96 -19.80 9.62
N SER A 146 41.63 -20.20 10.71
CA SER A 146 43.08 -20.44 10.69
C SER A 146 43.46 -21.49 9.65
N GLY A 147 44.48 -21.20 8.84
CA GLY A 147 44.96 -22.10 7.78
C GLY A 147 44.12 -22.12 6.50
N ALA A 148 43.07 -21.29 6.39
CA ALA A 148 42.33 -21.07 5.14
C ALA A 148 43.05 -20.06 4.24
N GLY A 149 43.16 -20.36 2.94
CA GLY A 149 43.70 -19.46 1.93
C GLY A 149 42.62 -18.68 1.17
N SER A 150 41.40 -19.21 1.12
CA SER A 150 40.25 -18.56 0.46
C SER A 150 38.92 -19.08 1.02
N TYR A 151 37.84 -18.37 0.67
CA TYR A 151 36.47 -18.74 1.03
C TYR A 151 35.57 -18.79 -0.20
N THR A 152 34.68 -19.78 -0.25
CA THR A 152 33.67 -19.87 -1.30
C THR A 152 32.29 -19.68 -0.66
N TRP A 153 31.66 -18.57 -0.99
CA TRP A 153 30.27 -18.27 -0.65
C TRP A 153 29.32 -18.77 -1.72
N THR A 154 28.18 -19.30 -1.30
CA THR A 154 27.03 -19.60 -2.18
C THR A 154 25.76 -19.02 -1.59
N VAL A 155 24.82 -18.68 -2.45
CA VAL A 155 23.55 -18.01 -2.09
C VAL A 155 22.36 -18.78 -2.67
N PRO A 156 21.13 -18.55 -2.17
CA PRO A 156 19.94 -19.18 -2.69
C PRO A 156 19.72 -18.91 -4.18
N THR A 157 18.96 -19.78 -4.85
CA THR A 157 18.59 -19.60 -6.26
C THR A 157 17.91 -18.24 -6.49
N GLY A 158 18.40 -17.48 -7.47
CA GLY A 158 17.89 -16.15 -7.81
C GLY A 158 18.49 -15.00 -6.97
N ALA A 159 19.28 -15.31 -5.94
CA ALA A 159 20.18 -14.34 -5.31
C ALA A 159 21.54 -14.36 -6.02
N ASN A 160 22.33 -13.28 -5.87
CA ASN A 160 23.69 -13.21 -6.38
C ASN A 160 24.63 -12.53 -5.39
N ILE A 161 25.89 -12.97 -5.39
CA ILE A 161 26.97 -12.32 -4.65
C ILE A 161 27.52 -11.20 -5.52
N THR A 162 27.55 -9.98 -5.01
CA THR A 162 28.06 -8.80 -5.72
C THR A 162 29.51 -8.47 -5.36
N ALA A 163 29.97 -8.86 -4.17
CA ALA A 163 31.33 -8.64 -3.71
C ALA A 163 31.74 -9.66 -2.62
N GLY A 164 33.06 -9.80 -2.40
CA GLY A 164 33.60 -10.51 -1.23
C GLY A 164 33.92 -12.00 -1.43
N GLN A 165 33.76 -12.54 -2.63
CA GLN A 165 34.19 -13.92 -2.91
C GLN A 165 35.69 -14.10 -2.69
N GLY A 166 36.09 -15.23 -2.09
CA GLY A 166 37.47 -15.47 -1.67
C GLY A 166 37.81 -14.90 -0.28
N THR A 167 36.93 -14.11 0.33
CA THR A 167 37.17 -13.43 1.61
C THR A 167 36.21 -13.90 2.72
N SER A 168 36.48 -13.53 3.98
CA SER A 168 35.62 -13.89 5.11
C SER A 168 34.31 -13.09 5.20
N SER A 169 33.97 -12.29 4.20
CA SER A 169 32.74 -11.52 4.10
C SER A 169 32.22 -11.49 2.66
N ALA A 170 30.90 -11.50 2.46
CA ALA A 170 30.27 -11.37 1.14
C ALA A 170 29.10 -10.38 1.17
N THR A 171 28.90 -9.66 0.06
CA THR A 171 27.74 -8.80 -0.17
C THR A 171 26.78 -9.49 -1.11
N VAL A 172 25.50 -9.55 -0.75
CA VAL A 172 24.47 -10.34 -1.42
C VAL A 172 23.30 -9.46 -1.84
N ASN A 173 22.83 -9.68 -3.06
CA ASN A 173 21.53 -9.23 -3.52
C ASN A 173 20.59 -10.43 -3.58
N PHE A 174 19.44 -10.32 -2.92
CA PHE A 174 18.46 -11.40 -2.87
C PHE A 174 17.46 -11.35 -4.02
N GLY A 175 16.95 -12.52 -4.40
CA GLY A 175 15.79 -12.65 -5.29
C GLY A 175 14.49 -12.75 -4.49
N THR A 176 13.61 -13.65 -4.90
CA THR A 176 12.31 -13.94 -4.24
C THR A 176 12.28 -15.27 -3.49
N THR A 177 13.36 -16.05 -3.56
CA THR A 177 13.39 -17.44 -3.10
C THR A 177 14.19 -17.56 -1.80
N SER A 178 13.57 -18.14 -0.78
CA SER A 178 14.24 -18.50 0.48
C SER A 178 15.24 -19.64 0.28
N GLY A 179 16.28 -19.69 1.11
CA GLY A 179 17.29 -20.75 1.03
C GLY A 179 18.48 -20.46 1.93
N ASN A 180 19.57 -21.22 1.75
CA ASN A 180 20.76 -21.04 2.57
C ASN A 180 21.76 -20.08 1.92
N ILE A 181 22.33 -19.19 2.74
CA ILE A 181 23.68 -18.70 2.49
C ILE A 181 24.64 -19.72 3.08
N SER A 182 25.65 -20.07 2.30
CA SER A 182 26.64 -21.05 2.71
C SER A 182 28.05 -20.55 2.47
N VAL A 183 28.98 -21.00 3.31
CA VAL A 183 30.41 -20.72 3.16
C VAL A 183 31.25 -21.96 3.45
N THR A 184 32.27 -22.17 2.63
CA THR A 184 33.35 -23.13 2.85
C THR A 184 34.69 -22.40 2.88
N ALA A 185 35.65 -22.94 3.64
CA ALA A 185 37.03 -22.47 3.67
C ALA A 185 37.92 -23.45 2.91
N THR A 186 38.81 -22.95 2.06
CA THR A 186 39.68 -23.78 1.21
C THR A 186 41.15 -23.40 1.41
N ASN A 187 42.00 -24.42 1.38
CA ASN A 187 43.44 -24.28 1.24
C ASN A 187 43.97 -25.37 0.30
N ASN A 188 45.29 -25.52 0.21
CA ASN A 188 45.93 -26.48 -0.68
C ASN A 188 45.66 -27.96 -0.32
N CYS A 189 45.17 -28.29 0.88
CA CYS A 189 44.75 -29.65 1.24
C CYS A 189 43.37 -30.00 0.71
N GLY A 190 42.51 -29.01 0.53
CA GLY A 190 41.09 -29.22 0.21
C GLY A 190 40.18 -28.20 0.87
N THR A 191 38.88 -28.54 0.86
CA THR A 191 37.78 -27.66 1.24
C THR A 191 37.08 -28.19 2.49
N SER A 192 36.84 -27.31 3.46
CA SER A 192 36.15 -27.63 4.71
C SER A 192 34.73 -28.15 4.47
N ALA A 193 34.11 -28.74 5.50
CA ALA A 193 32.66 -28.90 5.49
C ALA A 193 31.96 -27.53 5.45
N VAL A 194 30.73 -27.52 4.93
CA VAL A 194 29.95 -26.31 4.70
C VAL A 194 29.31 -25.79 5.99
N LYS A 195 29.31 -24.46 6.17
CA LYS A 195 28.45 -23.79 7.13
C LYS A 195 27.28 -23.15 6.41
N ASN A 196 26.06 -23.35 6.95
CA ASN A 196 24.83 -22.77 6.41
C ASN A 196 24.21 -21.77 7.40
N LEU A 197 23.59 -20.73 6.86
CA LEU A 197 22.62 -19.85 7.51
C LEU A 197 21.34 -19.85 6.66
N GLY A 198 20.23 -20.29 7.24
CA GLY A 198 18.93 -20.28 6.57
C GLY A 198 18.37 -18.86 6.47
N ILE A 199 18.01 -18.43 5.26
CA ILE A 199 17.43 -17.14 4.96
C ILE A 199 15.97 -17.29 4.56
N THR A 200 15.10 -16.52 5.21
CA THR A 200 13.71 -16.34 4.80
C THR A 200 13.57 -15.04 4.02
N VAL A 201 13.10 -15.15 2.77
CA VAL A 201 12.78 -14.02 1.90
C VAL A 201 11.28 -13.75 1.99
N ASN A 202 10.90 -12.64 2.62
CA ASN A 202 9.51 -12.21 2.76
C ASN A 202 9.03 -11.53 1.47
N PRO A 203 7.81 -11.84 0.98
CA PRO A 203 7.25 -11.18 -0.18
C PRO A 203 7.00 -9.70 0.12
N ASN A 204 7.12 -8.86 -0.90
CA ASN A 204 6.79 -7.44 -0.77
C ASN A 204 5.27 -7.25 -0.69
N LEU A 205 4.83 -6.44 0.28
CA LEU A 205 3.42 -6.13 0.53
C LEU A 205 3.13 -4.70 0.05
N SER A 206 2.11 -4.52 -0.81
CA SER A 206 1.70 -3.17 -1.23
C SER A 206 0.71 -2.59 -0.22
N ALA A 207 1.05 -1.48 0.44
CA ALA A 207 0.12 -0.77 1.31
C ALA A 207 -0.92 0.01 0.51
N SER A 208 -2.17 0.00 0.97
CA SER A 208 -3.24 0.87 0.46
C SER A 208 -4.20 1.25 1.58
N LEU A 209 -5.02 2.27 1.33
CA LEU A 209 -5.98 2.78 2.31
C LEU A 209 -7.29 3.14 1.61
N ALA A 210 -8.41 2.80 2.24
CA ALA A 210 -9.73 3.30 1.87
C ALA A 210 -10.39 3.95 3.07
N ILE A 211 -11.23 4.96 2.83
CA ILE A 211 -12.08 5.57 3.85
C ILE A 211 -13.55 5.51 3.45
N THR A 212 -14.42 5.25 4.43
CA THR A 212 -15.86 5.22 4.25
C THR A 212 -16.56 6.08 5.32
N PRO A 213 -17.47 7.00 4.93
CA PRO A 213 -18.27 7.76 5.88
C PRO A 213 -19.46 6.94 6.42
N THR A 214 -19.87 7.23 7.64
CA THR A 214 -21.13 6.77 8.23
C THR A 214 -21.75 7.90 9.06
N PRO A 215 -22.98 8.35 8.77
CA PRO A 215 -23.81 7.96 7.62
C PRO A 215 -23.17 8.38 6.27
N SER A 216 -23.59 7.73 5.18
CA SER A 216 -23.21 8.08 3.81
C SER A 216 -24.31 8.88 3.11
N GLY A 217 -23.98 9.50 1.97
CA GLY A 217 -24.93 10.32 1.20
C GLY A 217 -24.94 11.78 1.64
N THR A 218 -26.01 12.50 1.27
CA THR A 218 -26.23 13.89 1.66
C THR A 218 -26.74 13.96 3.11
N ILE A 219 -26.19 14.89 3.89
CA ILE A 219 -26.51 15.06 5.31
C ILE A 219 -27.01 16.48 5.61
N CYS A 220 -27.76 16.63 6.70
CA CYS A 220 -28.00 17.95 7.29
C CYS A 220 -26.72 18.50 7.93
N SER A 221 -26.55 19.83 7.91
CA SER A 221 -25.48 20.51 8.66
C SER A 221 -25.53 20.17 10.16
N GLY A 222 -24.37 19.93 10.77
CA GLY A 222 -24.28 19.51 12.18
C GLY A 222 -24.39 18.00 12.40
N THR A 223 -24.72 17.21 11.36
CA THR A 223 -24.79 15.75 11.46
C THR A 223 -23.39 15.20 11.78
N SER A 224 -23.31 14.35 12.81
CA SER A 224 -22.08 13.66 13.17
C SER A 224 -21.78 12.58 12.12
N VAL A 225 -20.68 12.76 11.37
CA VAL A 225 -20.18 11.75 10.43
C VAL A 225 -18.90 11.15 10.97
N THR A 226 -18.86 9.82 11.01
CA THR A 226 -17.66 9.05 11.35
C THR A 226 -17.07 8.45 10.08
N TYR A 227 -15.84 8.82 9.78
CA TYR A 227 -15.03 8.17 8.76
C TYR A 227 -14.26 7.01 9.38
N THR A 228 -14.31 5.85 8.74
CA THR A 228 -13.52 4.68 9.11
C THR A 228 -12.46 4.41 8.05
N ALA A 229 -11.21 4.24 8.47
CA ALA A 229 -10.09 3.90 7.62
C ALA A 229 -9.88 2.37 7.60
N THR A 230 -9.89 1.79 6.40
CA THR A 230 -9.70 0.35 6.16
C THR A 230 -8.36 0.16 5.45
N PRO A 231 -7.26 -0.13 6.18
CA PRO A 231 -5.94 -0.33 5.57
C PRO A 231 -5.81 -1.71 4.93
N THR A 232 -5.05 -1.80 3.84
CA THR A 232 -4.48 -3.07 3.34
C THR A 232 -2.98 -3.05 3.61
N ASN A 233 -2.43 -4.15 4.17
CA ASN A 233 -1.01 -4.27 4.55
C ASN A 233 -0.51 -3.13 5.47
N GLY A 234 -1.35 -2.69 6.41
CA GLY A 234 -1.02 -1.63 7.38
C GLY A 234 -0.09 -2.06 8.52
N GLY A 235 0.10 -3.37 8.72
CA GLY A 235 0.85 -3.92 9.84
C GLY A 235 0.04 -3.97 11.14
N SER A 236 0.73 -4.23 12.26
CA SER A 236 0.12 -4.41 13.58
C SER A 236 -0.16 -3.09 14.32
N SER A 237 0.48 -2.00 13.90
CA SER A 237 0.39 -0.68 14.55
C SER A 237 0.62 0.45 13.53
N PRO A 238 -0.24 0.55 12.48
CA PRO A 238 -0.18 1.68 11.56
C PRO A 238 -0.50 2.99 12.29
N THR A 239 0.08 4.08 11.81
CA THR A 239 -0.29 5.44 12.24
C THR A 239 -1.14 6.12 11.18
N TYR A 240 -2.00 7.04 11.61
CA TYR A 240 -2.99 7.70 10.74
C TYR A 240 -2.89 9.22 10.86
N GLN A 241 -3.12 9.93 9.76
CA GLN A 241 -3.27 11.38 9.71
C GLN A 241 -4.49 11.73 8.88
N TRP A 242 -5.56 12.19 9.53
CA TRP A 242 -6.79 12.65 8.90
C TRP A 242 -6.65 14.09 8.43
N LYS A 243 -7.22 14.37 7.26
CA LYS A 243 -7.23 15.69 6.64
C LYS A 243 -8.61 16.08 6.13
N VAL A 244 -8.96 17.35 6.33
CA VAL A 244 -10.12 18.01 5.69
C VAL A 244 -9.58 19.18 4.88
N ASN A 245 -9.87 19.21 3.58
CA ASN A 245 -9.36 20.22 2.65
C ASN A 245 -7.83 20.38 2.71
N GLY A 246 -7.12 19.26 2.91
CA GLY A 246 -5.66 19.21 3.05
C GLY A 246 -5.11 19.57 4.44
N SER A 247 -5.92 20.16 5.33
CA SER A 247 -5.52 20.53 6.70
C SER A 247 -5.63 19.35 7.66
N ASN A 248 -4.66 19.18 8.55
CA ASN A 248 -4.64 18.09 9.54
C ASN A 248 -5.72 18.31 10.62
N VAL A 249 -6.56 17.30 10.87
CA VAL A 249 -7.71 17.37 11.81
C VAL A 249 -7.77 16.24 12.84
N GLY A 250 -6.96 15.19 12.67
CA GLY A 250 -6.92 14.06 13.60
C GLY A 250 -5.75 13.13 13.31
N THR A 251 -5.30 12.38 14.32
CA THR A 251 -4.11 11.51 14.20
C THR A 251 -4.29 10.20 14.96
N ASN A 252 -3.56 9.16 14.55
CA ASN A 252 -3.36 7.89 15.27
C ASN A 252 -4.65 7.18 15.70
N SER A 253 -5.71 7.36 14.92
CA SER A 253 -6.97 6.63 15.05
C SER A 253 -7.39 6.13 13.67
N ASN A 254 -7.86 4.89 13.60
CA ASN A 254 -8.48 4.34 12.40
C ASN A 254 -9.87 4.93 12.13
N THR A 255 -10.35 5.85 12.98
CA THR A 255 -11.60 6.58 12.80
C THR A 255 -11.41 8.08 13.02
N PHE A 256 -12.23 8.88 12.33
CA PHE A 256 -12.33 10.32 12.52
C PHE A 256 -13.80 10.75 12.48
N THR A 257 -14.26 11.41 13.55
CA THR A 257 -15.64 11.88 13.66
C THR A 257 -15.67 13.39 13.73
N SER A 258 -16.59 14.02 13.00
CA SER A 258 -16.85 15.45 13.08
C SER A 258 -18.32 15.77 12.82
N THR A 259 -18.78 16.88 13.39
CA THR A 259 -20.11 17.49 13.18
C THR A 259 -20.03 18.81 12.41
N THR A 260 -18.82 19.31 12.12
CA THR A 260 -18.60 20.66 11.59
C THR A 260 -18.30 20.70 10.10
N PHE A 261 -18.65 19.64 9.36
CA PHE A 261 -18.42 19.58 7.92
C PHE A 261 -19.23 20.65 7.17
N ALA A 262 -18.58 21.30 6.22
CA ALA A 262 -19.20 22.15 5.22
C ALA A 262 -19.47 21.37 3.93
N ASN A 263 -20.39 21.88 3.11
CA ASN A 263 -20.65 21.29 1.80
C ASN A 263 -19.38 21.37 0.92
N ASN A 264 -19.07 20.28 0.22
CA ASN A 264 -17.87 20.07 -0.59
C ASN A 264 -16.55 19.92 0.19
N ASP A 265 -16.58 19.73 1.51
CA ASP A 265 -15.37 19.38 2.25
C ASP A 265 -14.78 18.06 1.71
N ALA A 266 -13.48 18.06 1.43
CA ALA A 266 -12.75 16.89 0.96
C ALA A 266 -12.03 16.20 2.13
N VAL A 267 -12.50 15.01 2.50
CA VAL A 267 -11.91 14.18 3.55
C VAL A 267 -10.93 13.19 2.93
N THR A 268 -9.72 13.13 3.49
CA THR A 268 -8.68 12.14 3.15
C THR A 268 -7.97 11.67 4.42
N CYS A 269 -7.34 10.50 4.34
CA CYS A 269 -6.49 9.98 5.40
C CYS A 269 -5.16 9.49 4.79
N ILE A 270 -4.07 9.66 5.53
CA ILE A 270 -2.76 9.08 5.22
C ILE A 270 -2.46 8.04 6.29
N MET A 271 -2.11 6.83 5.87
CA MET A 271 -1.68 5.74 6.75
C MET A 271 -0.19 5.44 6.54
N THR A 272 0.58 5.41 7.62
CA THR A 272 1.96 4.91 7.60
C THR A 272 1.96 3.50 8.18
N SER A 273 2.39 2.53 7.36
CA SER A 273 2.38 1.11 7.69
C SER A 273 3.63 0.75 8.47
N ASN A 274 3.49 -0.19 9.40
CA ASN A 274 4.60 -0.82 10.11
C ASN A 274 4.78 -2.30 9.72
N ALA A 275 4.18 -2.75 8.61
CA ALA A 275 4.37 -4.11 8.11
C ALA A 275 5.78 -4.31 7.54
N ASP A 276 6.33 -5.51 7.71
CA ASP A 276 7.60 -5.89 7.09
C ASP A 276 7.46 -5.95 5.57
N CYS A 277 8.53 -5.56 4.87
CA CYS A 277 8.62 -5.59 3.41
C CYS A 277 7.48 -4.84 2.70
N VAL A 278 7.01 -3.76 3.33
CA VAL A 278 5.96 -2.93 2.77
C VAL A 278 6.50 -1.95 1.73
N THR A 279 5.77 -1.82 0.63
CA THR A 279 5.97 -0.78 -0.38
C THR A 279 4.74 0.12 -0.45
N GLY A 280 4.89 1.33 -0.99
CA GLY A 280 3.77 2.28 -1.10
C GLY A 280 3.33 2.90 0.24
N SER A 281 4.18 2.87 1.27
CA SER A 281 3.95 3.58 2.53
C SER A 281 4.73 4.91 2.57
N PRO A 282 4.13 6.02 3.03
CA PRO A 282 2.73 6.17 3.47
C PRO A 282 1.72 6.05 2.33
N ALA A 283 0.58 5.40 2.61
CA ALA A 283 -0.53 5.23 1.67
C ALA A 283 -1.62 6.29 1.91
N THR A 284 -2.10 6.93 0.85
CA THR A 284 -3.21 7.91 0.91
C THR A 284 -4.52 7.25 0.51
N SER A 285 -5.61 7.59 1.19
CA SER A 285 -6.95 7.06 0.89
C SER A 285 -7.55 7.62 -0.41
N ASN A 286 -8.70 7.08 -0.82
CA ASN A 286 -9.63 7.82 -1.68
C ASN A 286 -10.01 9.17 -1.04
N THR A 287 -10.41 10.14 -1.88
CA THR A 287 -11.03 11.40 -1.41
C THR A 287 -12.53 11.19 -1.30
N SER A 288 -13.11 11.52 -0.14
CA SER A 288 -14.55 11.53 0.07
C SER A 288 -15.03 12.99 0.17
N ILE A 289 -15.94 13.38 -0.73
CA ILE A 289 -16.57 14.70 -0.71
C ILE A 289 -17.81 14.64 0.17
N VAL A 290 -17.90 15.53 1.16
CA VAL A 290 -19.07 15.67 2.01
C VAL A 290 -20.13 16.47 1.28
N ASN A 291 -21.35 15.93 1.18
CA ASN A 291 -22.51 16.65 0.64
C ASN A 291 -23.38 17.09 1.81
N VAL A 292 -23.40 18.39 2.09
CA VAL A 292 -24.18 18.98 3.18
C VAL A 292 -25.29 19.84 2.61
N SER A 293 -26.52 19.56 3.03
CA SER A 293 -27.72 20.25 2.57
C SER A 293 -28.54 20.73 3.75
N SER A 294 -28.73 22.05 3.86
CA SER A 294 -29.52 22.64 4.93
C SER A 294 -31.03 22.35 4.79
N LEU A 295 -31.45 21.89 3.61
CA LEU A 295 -32.81 21.42 3.32
C LEU A 295 -33.11 20.05 3.93
N LEU A 296 -32.11 19.26 4.32
CA LEU A 296 -32.34 18.02 5.08
C LEU A 296 -32.52 18.29 6.58
N CYS A 297 -32.23 19.51 7.04
CA CYS A 297 -32.33 19.85 8.45
C CYS A 297 -33.78 20.06 8.89
N ASN A 298 -34.19 19.33 9.93
CA ASN A 298 -35.55 19.37 10.46
C ASN A 298 -36.62 19.08 9.39
N LEU A 299 -36.26 18.30 8.36
CA LEU A 299 -37.19 17.82 7.35
C LEU A 299 -38.05 16.72 7.99
N VAL A 300 -39.35 16.98 8.13
CA VAL A 300 -40.31 16.09 8.80
C VAL A 300 -40.76 14.99 7.85
N SER A 301 -41.07 15.37 6.61
CA SER A 301 -41.50 14.44 5.57
C SER A 301 -41.26 15.04 4.18
N TYR A 302 -41.01 14.17 3.21
CA TYR A 302 -40.86 14.55 1.81
C TYR A 302 -41.50 13.51 0.90
N TRP A 303 -42.51 13.91 0.14
CA TRP A 303 -43.22 13.05 -0.80
C TRP A 303 -42.92 13.49 -2.22
N LYS A 304 -42.17 12.64 -2.92
CA LYS A 304 -41.79 12.85 -4.32
C LYS A 304 -42.94 12.57 -5.28
N PHE A 305 -43.89 11.71 -4.88
CA PHE A 305 -44.95 11.21 -5.77
C PHE A 305 -44.41 10.53 -7.05
N ASP A 306 -43.27 9.87 -6.93
CA ASP A 306 -42.60 9.14 -8.03
C ASP A 306 -43.21 7.75 -8.29
N GLU A 307 -44.14 7.29 -7.44
CA GLU A 307 -44.70 5.95 -7.51
C GLU A 307 -45.49 5.69 -8.80
N SER A 308 -45.61 4.42 -9.20
CA SER A 308 -46.49 4.03 -10.31
C SER A 308 -47.96 3.90 -9.90
N SER A 309 -48.22 3.59 -8.62
CA SER A 309 -49.53 3.38 -8.03
C SER A 309 -49.43 3.24 -6.50
N GLY A 310 -50.56 3.27 -5.81
CA GLY A 310 -50.62 3.02 -4.36
C GLY A 310 -50.38 4.27 -3.51
N ASP A 311 -49.81 4.04 -2.34
CA ASP A 311 -49.51 5.07 -1.32
C ASP A 311 -48.27 5.90 -1.71
N ALA A 312 -48.20 7.14 -1.22
CA ALA A 312 -47.04 8.01 -1.46
C ALA A 312 -46.02 7.86 -0.33
N SER A 313 -44.82 7.38 -0.68
CA SER A 313 -43.76 7.04 0.26
C SER A 313 -43.09 8.29 0.83
N ASP A 314 -42.81 8.29 2.13
CA ASP A 314 -42.00 9.33 2.76
C ASP A 314 -40.51 9.08 2.51
N ALA A 315 -39.91 9.92 1.66
CA ALA A 315 -38.51 9.80 1.24
C ALA A 315 -37.50 10.11 2.37
N THR A 316 -37.95 10.65 3.50
CA THR A 316 -37.09 10.90 4.67
C THR A 316 -36.85 9.65 5.51
N GLY A 317 -37.70 8.63 5.37
CA GLY A 317 -37.67 7.44 6.22
C GLY A 317 -38.28 7.63 7.61
N ASN A 318 -38.91 8.78 7.90
CA ASN A 318 -39.52 9.07 9.21
C ASN A 318 -40.87 8.35 9.44
N GLY A 319 -41.35 7.54 8.48
CA GLY A 319 -42.57 6.77 8.60
C GLY A 319 -43.85 7.56 8.33
N ASN A 320 -43.75 8.68 7.61
CA ASN A 320 -44.88 9.54 7.26
C ASN A 320 -45.50 9.21 5.88
N THR A 321 -45.45 7.94 5.45
CA THR A 321 -46.10 7.49 4.21
C THR A 321 -47.59 7.88 4.20
N LEU A 322 -48.05 8.45 3.10
CA LEU A 322 -49.44 8.87 2.94
C LEU A 322 -50.27 7.78 2.27
N THR A 323 -51.40 7.45 2.87
CA THR A 323 -52.40 6.55 2.31
C THR A 323 -53.13 7.20 1.13
N ASN A 324 -53.19 6.51 -0.01
CA ASN A 324 -53.99 6.93 -1.16
C ASN A 324 -55.43 6.44 -1.01
N ASN A 325 -56.33 7.33 -0.62
CA ASN A 325 -57.67 6.93 -0.17
C ASN A 325 -58.67 6.74 -1.32
N THR A 326 -58.31 7.13 -2.54
CA THR A 326 -59.26 7.39 -3.63
C THR A 326 -58.68 7.10 -5.01
N THR A 327 -57.72 6.17 -5.05
CA THR A 327 -57.03 5.73 -6.29
C THR A 327 -56.48 6.89 -7.13
N THR A 328 -55.92 7.90 -6.46
CA THR A 328 -55.27 9.03 -7.12
C THR A 328 -54.14 8.50 -8.01
N PRO A 329 -54.20 8.64 -9.34
CA PRO A 329 -53.17 8.16 -10.24
C PRO A 329 -51.93 9.04 -10.16
N PHE A 330 -50.79 8.46 -10.52
CA PHE A 330 -49.54 9.18 -10.72
C PHE A 330 -49.36 9.43 -12.22
N ALA A 331 -48.85 10.60 -12.61
CA ALA A 331 -48.61 10.99 -14.00
C ALA A 331 -47.35 11.86 -14.10
N SER A 332 -46.77 11.99 -15.30
CA SER A 332 -45.60 12.84 -15.52
C SER A 332 -45.83 14.24 -14.98
N ALA A 333 -44.91 14.73 -14.14
CA ALA A 333 -45.07 15.96 -13.39
C ALA A 333 -43.82 16.84 -13.47
N LYS A 334 -43.54 17.61 -12.43
CA LYS A 334 -42.46 18.59 -12.43
C LYS A 334 -41.10 17.90 -12.46
N ILE A 335 -40.91 16.91 -11.60
CA ILE A 335 -39.75 16.03 -11.55
C ILE A 335 -40.30 14.61 -11.66
N ASN A 336 -39.95 13.90 -12.73
CA ASN A 336 -40.45 12.54 -13.00
C ASN A 336 -42.00 12.45 -12.99
N ASN A 337 -42.61 11.91 -11.92
CA ASN A 337 -44.05 11.73 -11.75
C ASN A 337 -44.59 12.56 -10.59
N GLY A 338 -45.90 12.75 -10.55
CA GLY A 338 -46.60 13.45 -9.49
C GLY A 338 -48.04 12.96 -9.34
N ALA A 339 -48.66 13.29 -8.21
CA ALA A 339 -50.04 12.92 -7.93
C ALA A 339 -51.02 13.73 -8.80
N ASN A 340 -51.84 13.02 -9.58
CA ASN A 340 -52.81 13.62 -10.49
C ASN A 340 -54.24 13.56 -9.93
N PHE A 341 -54.68 14.70 -9.41
CA PHE A 341 -56.00 14.89 -8.82
C PHE A 341 -57.07 15.16 -9.89
N GLY A 342 -56.68 15.35 -11.14
CA GLY A 342 -57.58 15.54 -12.27
C GLY A 342 -58.20 16.94 -12.32
N THR A 343 -59.44 17.00 -12.78
CA THR A 343 -60.21 18.24 -12.88
C THR A 343 -61.01 18.50 -11.60
N THR A 344 -61.99 19.41 -11.63
CA THR A 344 -62.74 19.84 -10.45
C THR A 344 -63.48 18.70 -9.73
N ASN A 345 -63.39 18.72 -8.39
CA ASN A 345 -64.24 17.96 -7.46
C ASN A 345 -64.17 16.42 -7.57
N THR A 346 -62.99 15.87 -7.88
CA THR A 346 -62.77 14.41 -7.96
C THR A 346 -62.79 13.70 -6.61
N SER A 347 -62.76 14.45 -5.49
CA SER A 347 -62.58 13.92 -4.14
C SER A 347 -61.31 13.08 -3.97
N LYS A 348 -60.30 13.26 -4.85
CA LYS A 348 -59.03 12.55 -4.78
C LYS A 348 -58.15 13.14 -3.68
N TYR A 349 -57.53 12.28 -2.87
CA TYR A 349 -56.64 12.71 -1.78
C TYR A 349 -55.74 11.62 -1.25
N PHE A 350 -54.64 12.10 -0.66
CA PHE A 350 -53.75 11.34 0.19
C PHE A 350 -53.93 11.76 1.65
N SER A 351 -53.71 10.86 2.60
CA SER A 351 -53.81 11.21 4.02
C SER A 351 -52.82 10.49 4.93
N LYS A 352 -52.55 11.10 6.08
CA LYS A 352 -51.91 10.48 7.26
C LYS A 352 -52.80 10.73 8.46
N THR A 353 -53.00 9.71 9.29
CA THR A 353 -53.93 9.72 10.43
C THR A 353 -53.51 10.60 11.61
N ASP A 354 -52.45 11.41 11.48
CA ASP A 354 -52.01 12.41 12.45
C ASP A 354 -51.59 13.71 11.74
N ASN A 355 -51.15 14.68 12.55
CA ASN A 355 -50.72 16.00 12.12
C ASN A 355 -49.18 16.11 12.02
N LEU A 356 -48.48 14.99 11.78
CA LEU A 356 -47.02 14.91 11.65
C LEU A 356 -46.25 15.43 12.86
N GLY A 357 -46.87 15.39 14.05
CA GLY A 357 -46.26 15.78 15.32
C GLY A 357 -46.19 17.29 15.58
N PHE A 358 -46.80 18.13 14.74
CA PHE A 358 -46.82 19.57 14.97
C PHE A 358 -47.72 19.96 16.15
N THR A 359 -47.29 20.94 16.94
CA THR A 359 -48.13 21.55 17.99
C THR A 359 -48.69 22.89 17.53
N THR A 360 -49.89 23.23 17.99
CA THR A 360 -50.60 24.41 17.50
C THR A 360 -50.63 25.51 18.56
N ASN A 361 -49.56 26.29 18.58
CA ASN A 361 -49.39 27.39 19.51
C ASN A 361 -48.58 28.52 18.85
N SER A 362 -48.40 29.63 19.56
CA SER A 362 -47.66 30.80 19.09
C SER A 362 -46.17 30.58 18.82
N SER A 363 -45.63 29.41 19.16
CA SER A 363 -44.25 28.98 18.90
C SER A 363 -44.15 27.99 17.73
N LEU A 364 -45.23 27.79 16.95
CA LEU A 364 -45.21 26.93 15.77
C LEU A 364 -44.18 27.44 14.75
N VAL A 365 -43.20 26.60 14.42
CA VAL A 365 -42.26 26.80 13.32
C VAL A 365 -42.48 25.69 12.31
N CYS A 366 -42.81 26.06 11.07
CA CYS A 366 -43.12 25.10 10.02
C CYS A 366 -42.86 25.70 8.65
N SER A 367 -42.35 24.91 7.71
CA SER A 367 -42.39 25.27 6.30
C SER A 367 -43.03 24.16 5.49
N VAL A 368 -43.77 24.55 4.46
CA VAL A 368 -44.40 23.63 3.50
C VAL A 368 -44.01 24.08 2.11
N SER A 369 -43.49 23.17 1.30
CA SER A 369 -43.16 23.37 -0.12
C SER A 369 -43.97 22.40 -0.96
N ALA A 370 -44.46 22.84 -2.11
CA ALA A 370 -45.05 21.97 -3.12
C ALA A 370 -44.85 22.56 -4.52
N TRP A 371 -44.62 21.68 -5.50
CA TRP A 371 -44.89 22.01 -6.88
C TRP A 371 -46.35 21.71 -7.18
N VAL A 372 -47.05 22.67 -7.79
CA VAL A 372 -48.49 22.58 -8.07
C VAL A 372 -48.76 23.00 -9.51
N TYR A 373 -49.55 22.20 -10.21
CA TYR A 373 -50.05 22.50 -11.55
C TYR A 373 -51.56 22.58 -11.53
N PHE A 374 -52.14 23.68 -12.02
CA PHE A 374 -53.60 23.87 -12.02
C PHE A 374 -54.23 23.50 -13.36
N ASN A 375 -55.24 22.62 -13.32
CA ASN A 375 -55.97 22.16 -14.50
C ASN A 375 -57.16 23.05 -14.86
N THR A 376 -57.83 23.63 -13.87
CA THR A 376 -59.06 24.42 -14.07
C THR A 376 -58.87 25.87 -13.67
N PRO A 377 -59.43 26.84 -14.43
CA PRO A 377 -59.42 28.23 -14.03
C PRO A 377 -60.15 28.42 -12.70
N PHE A 378 -59.72 29.40 -11.92
CA PHE A 378 -60.39 29.75 -10.67
C PHE A 378 -61.50 30.77 -10.94
N GLY A 379 -62.75 30.34 -10.91
CA GLY A 379 -63.91 31.22 -10.93
C GLY A 379 -64.13 31.92 -9.58
N ASN A 380 -65.04 32.91 -9.55
CA ASN A 380 -65.39 33.61 -8.32
C ASN A 380 -65.90 32.63 -7.25
N ASN A 381 -65.26 32.63 -6.07
CA ASN A 381 -65.51 31.71 -4.95
C ASN A 381 -65.13 30.24 -5.17
N ASP A 382 -64.47 29.88 -6.27
CA ASP A 382 -63.88 28.55 -6.41
C ASP A 382 -62.73 28.38 -5.41
N ALA A 383 -62.51 27.18 -4.91
CA ALA A 383 -61.44 26.89 -3.96
C ALA A 383 -60.85 25.51 -4.21
N THR A 384 -59.52 25.41 -4.06
CA THR A 384 -58.77 24.18 -4.21
C THR A 384 -57.81 24.02 -3.04
N SER A 385 -57.66 22.81 -2.50
CA SER A 385 -56.83 22.53 -1.33
C SER A 385 -55.60 21.73 -1.70
N ILE A 386 -54.42 22.25 -1.40
CA ILE A 386 -53.13 21.58 -1.60
C ILE A 386 -52.81 20.72 -0.38
N LEU A 387 -52.75 21.34 0.79
CA LEU A 387 -52.45 20.68 2.07
C LEU A 387 -53.45 21.11 3.12
N THR A 388 -53.89 20.15 3.94
CA THR A 388 -54.61 20.40 5.18
C THR A 388 -53.90 19.67 6.32
N LEU A 389 -53.44 20.42 7.31
CA LEU A 389 -53.13 19.91 8.64
C LEU A 389 -54.33 20.29 9.53
N ALA A 390 -55.08 19.30 9.98
CA ALA A 390 -56.31 19.53 10.73
C ALA A 390 -56.13 19.21 12.22
N SER A 391 -57.09 19.71 13.03
CA SER A 391 -57.46 19.14 14.32
C SER A 391 -58.94 18.76 14.34
N THR A 392 -59.37 17.99 15.35
CA THR A 392 -60.73 17.43 15.46
C THR A 392 -61.82 18.49 15.44
N ASN A 393 -61.53 19.72 15.89
CA ASN A 393 -62.50 20.82 15.97
C ASN A 393 -61.95 22.19 15.47
N ASN A 394 -60.68 22.28 15.05
CA ASN A 394 -59.99 23.50 14.59
C ASN A 394 -59.04 23.20 13.41
N LEU A 395 -58.69 24.20 12.60
CA LEU A 395 -57.79 24.03 11.45
C LEU A 395 -56.38 24.51 11.80
N ILE A 396 -55.34 23.70 11.59
CA ILE A 396 -53.94 24.04 11.95
C ILE A 396 -53.29 24.83 10.82
N LEU A 397 -53.41 24.30 9.60
CA LEU A 397 -52.85 24.85 8.39
C LEU A 397 -53.71 24.36 7.23
N ILE A 398 -54.26 25.28 6.44
CA ILE A 398 -54.78 24.91 5.12
C ILE A 398 -54.04 25.73 4.08
N PHE A 399 -53.46 25.07 3.08
CA PHE A 399 -52.89 25.73 1.93
C PHE A 399 -53.90 25.68 0.78
N ASN A 400 -54.71 26.74 0.65
CA ASN A 400 -55.76 26.84 -0.34
C ASN A 400 -55.45 27.90 -1.39
N VAL A 401 -55.75 27.63 -2.65
CA VAL A 401 -55.91 28.68 -3.66
C VAL A 401 -57.40 28.86 -3.91
N ARG A 402 -57.91 30.08 -3.81
CA ARG A 402 -59.32 30.43 -4.07
C ARG A 402 -59.42 31.48 -5.16
N GLY A 403 -60.47 31.47 -5.97
CA GLY A 403 -60.79 32.62 -6.82
C GLY A 403 -61.19 33.83 -5.97
N ALA A 404 -60.83 35.02 -6.42
CA ALA A 404 -61.01 36.26 -5.66
C ALA A 404 -62.49 36.50 -5.31
N SER A 405 -62.74 36.90 -4.06
CA SER A 405 -64.07 37.28 -3.59
C SER A 405 -64.42 38.70 -4.05
N GLY A 406 -65.65 38.92 -4.52
CA GLY A 406 -66.17 40.28 -4.78
C GLY A 406 -65.84 40.89 -6.15
N GLY A 407 -65.51 40.08 -7.16
CA GLY A 407 -65.35 40.55 -8.55
C GLY A 407 -63.96 41.10 -8.91
N ALA A 408 -62.97 40.94 -8.03
CA ALA A 408 -61.57 41.15 -8.39
C ALA A 408 -61.09 40.03 -9.34
N THR A 409 -60.21 40.35 -10.27
CA THR A 409 -59.54 39.37 -11.14
C THR A 409 -58.33 38.78 -10.42
N GLY A 410 -58.43 37.57 -9.86
CA GLY A 410 -57.29 36.95 -9.18
C GLY A 410 -57.62 35.65 -8.45
N ALA A 411 -56.60 34.94 -7.99
CA ALA A 411 -56.77 33.80 -7.11
C ALA A 411 -55.92 34.00 -5.84
N ASP A 412 -56.58 34.03 -4.69
CA ASP A 412 -55.99 34.25 -3.38
C ASP A 412 -55.43 32.95 -2.81
N LEU A 413 -54.17 32.96 -2.41
CA LEU A 413 -53.62 31.90 -1.58
C LEU A 413 -53.95 32.16 -0.12
N GLU A 414 -54.90 31.39 0.41
CA GLU A 414 -55.36 31.51 1.78
C GLU A 414 -54.67 30.47 2.65
N VAL A 415 -54.03 30.96 3.71
CA VAL A 415 -53.61 30.11 4.82
C VAL A 415 -54.38 30.45 6.08
N TYR A 416 -54.90 29.41 6.74
CA TYR A 416 -55.64 29.51 7.98
C TYR A 416 -54.83 28.90 9.12
N ALA A 417 -54.58 29.67 10.17
CA ALA A 417 -54.04 29.19 11.43
C ALA A 417 -55.09 29.41 12.54
N LEU A 418 -55.77 28.33 12.95
CA LEU A 418 -56.56 28.13 14.17
C LEU A 418 -57.70 29.14 14.52
N GLY A 419 -58.91 28.59 14.70
CA GLY A 419 -59.82 28.94 15.80
C GLY A 419 -60.84 30.08 15.65
N THR A 420 -60.72 30.99 14.68
CA THR A 420 -61.82 31.92 14.37
C THR A 420 -62.21 31.78 12.92
N SER A 421 -63.48 31.45 12.70
CA SER A 421 -64.18 31.63 11.43
C SER A 421 -63.72 32.93 10.75
N GLY A 422 -62.98 32.83 9.64
CA GLY A 422 -62.65 33.97 8.77
C GLY A 422 -61.26 34.61 8.88
N GLY A 423 -60.33 34.07 9.68
CA GLY A 423 -58.97 34.62 9.78
C GLY A 423 -58.07 34.25 8.58
N LYS A 424 -58.11 35.04 7.50
CA LYS A 424 -57.16 34.92 6.38
C LYS A 424 -55.78 35.43 6.83
N VAL A 425 -54.74 34.59 6.75
CA VAL A 425 -53.39 34.98 7.19
C VAL A 425 -52.62 35.78 6.12
N CYS A 426 -52.80 35.45 4.84
CA CYS A 426 -52.13 36.13 3.73
C CYS A 426 -53.06 36.20 2.51
N ASN A 427 -52.83 37.18 1.64
CA ASN A 427 -53.46 37.28 0.33
C ASN A 427 -52.38 37.54 -0.74
N TYR A 428 -52.51 36.87 -1.87
CA TYR A 428 -51.75 37.13 -3.09
C TYR A 428 -52.76 37.40 -4.21
N ASN A 429 -52.99 38.67 -4.54
CA ASN A 429 -54.10 39.07 -5.40
C ASN A 429 -53.75 39.03 -6.90
N GLN A 430 -52.96 38.04 -7.34
CA GLN A 430 -52.73 37.83 -8.78
C GLN A 430 -53.32 36.50 -9.23
N ALA A 431 -53.79 36.45 -10.48
CA ALA A 431 -54.37 35.24 -11.03
C ALA A 431 -53.29 34.16 -11.26
N PHE A 432 -53.57 32.94 -10.80
CA PHE A 432 -52.85 31.76 -11.24
C PHE A 432 -53.36 31.35 -12.63
N SER A 433 -52.45 31.09 -13.56
CA SER A 433 -52.78 30.56 -14.87
C SER A 433 -52.92 29.04 -14.81
N THR A 434 -53.89 28.49 -15.53
CA THR A 434 -53.92 27.05 -15.80
C THR A 434 -52.77 26.66 -16.71
N GLY A 435 -52.43 25.37 -16.74
CA GLY A 435 -51.40 24.90 -17.66
C GLY A 435 -49.97 25.22 -17.23
N THR A 436 -49.78 25.75 -16.01
CA THR A 436 -48.50 26.27 -15.53
C THR A 436 -48.15 25.65 -14.18
N TRP A 437 -46.89 25.27 -14.02
CA TRP A 437 -46.32 24.84 -12.75
C TRP A 437 -45.96 26.05 -11.88
N TYR A 438 -46.38 26.01 -10.62
CA TYR A 438 -45.99 26.96 -9.59
C TYR A 438 -45.28 26.23 -8.46
N HIS A 439 -44.15 26.79 -8.00
CA HIS A 439 -43.53 26.37 -6.76
C HIS A 439 -44.06 27.25 -5.63
N LEU A 440 -44.82 26.65 -4.72
CA LEU A 440 -45.48 27.35 -3.63
C LEU A 440 -44.80 26.95 -2.33
N VAL A 441 -44.28 27.94 -1.59
CA VAL A 441 -43.67 27.71 -0.28
C VAL A 441 -44.26 28.64 0.75
N TRP A 442 -44.80 28.06 1.82
CA TRP A 442 -45.24 28.81 2.99
C TRP A 442 -44.29 28.55 4.16
N VAL A 443 -43.85 29.63 4.81
CA VAL A 443 -42.92 29.60 5.93
C VAL A 443 -43.58 30.27 7.13
N LEU A 444 -43.63 29.57 8.25
CA LEU A 444 -44.05 30.05 9.56
C LEU A 444 -42.87 30.03 10.52
N ASN A 445 -42.71 31.12 11.27
CA ASN A 445 -41.76 31.25 12.37
C ASN A 445 -42.43 31.94 13.55
N GLY A 446 -43.11 31.17 14.40
CA GLY A 446 -44.01 31.71 15.41
C GLY A 446 -45.10 32.56 14.75
N ALA A 447 -45.34 33.76 15.27
CA ALA A 447 -46.33 34.70 14.71
C ALA A 447 -45.98 35.23 13.31
N SER A 448 -44.76 35.06 12.82
CA SER A 448 -44.36 35.60 11.50
C SER A 448 -44.60 34.59 10.40
N TYR A 449 -45.08 35.06 9.24
CA TYR A 449 -45.19 34.24 8.04
C TYR A 449 -44.51 34.88 6.83
N ALA A 450 -44.09 34.04 5.90
CA ALA A 450 -43.67 34.42 4.56
C ALA A 450 -44.24 33.45 3.53
N LEU A 451 -44.71 33.99 2.42
CA LEU A 451 -45.17 33.25 1.27
C LEU A 451 -44.22 33.49 0.10
N TYR A 452 -43.83 32.41 -0.56
CA TYR A 452 -43.02 32.43 -1.76
C TYR A 452 -43.76 31.75 -2.91
N ILE A 453 -43.63 32.36 -4.09
CA ILE A 453 -44.06 31.78 -5.36
C ILE A 453 -42.85 31.81 -6.28
N ASN A 454 -42.52 30.66 -6.87
CA ASN A 454 -41.42 30.51 -7.82
C ASN A 454 -40.10 31.06 -7.26
N GLY A 455 -39.78 30.69 -6.02
CA GLY A 455 -38.56 31.10 -5.32
C GLY A 455 -38.54 32.54 -4.80
N SER A 456 -39.53 33.37 -5.14
CA SER A 456 -39.59 34.80 -4.77
C SER A 456 -40.60 35.04 -3.65
N SER A 457 -40.25 35.86 -2.65
CA SER A 457 -41.19 36.24 -1.59
C SER A 457 -42.25 37.19 -2.14
N VAL A 458 -43.52 36.81 -2.01
CA VAL A 458 -44.67 37.58 -2.53
C VAL A 458 -45.54 38.18 -1.43
N SER A 459 -45.44 37.68 -0.20
CA SER A 459 -46.17 38.21 0.95
C SER A 459 -45.42 37.87 2.23
N THR A 460 -45.38 38.81 3.17
CA THR A 460 -44.87 38.61 4.52
C THR A 460 -45.80 39.31 5.51
N GLY A 461 -45.85 38.85 6.74
CA GLY A 461 -46.69 39.48 7.76
C GLY A 461 -46.68 38.73 9.07
N SER A 462 -47.70 39.01 9.90
CA SER A 462 -47.87 38.38 11.19
C SER A 462 -49.29 37.84 11.36
N THR A 463 -49.42 36.75 12.11
CA THR A 463 -50.68 36.10 12.46
C THR A 463 -50.81 35.92 13.97
N SER A 464 -52.05 35.85 14.45
CA SER A 464 -52.38 35.55 15.84
C SER A 464 -52.79 34.10 16.01
N TYR A 465 -52.39 33.48 17.14
CA TYR A 465 -52.80 32.11 17.49
C TYR A 465 -53.77 32.13 18.67
N PRO A 466 -54.88 31.36 18.64
CA PRO A 466 -55.71 31.12 19.82
C PRO A 466 -54.97 30.24 20.84
N SER A 467 -55.53 30.14 22.05
CA SER A 467 -54.93 29.36 23.16
C SER A 467 -54.73 27.89 22.79
N THR A 468 -53.59 27.36 23.23
CA THR A 468 -53.03 26.02 22.98
C THR A 468 -54.04 24.88 22.84
N THR A 469 -53.99 24.15 21.72
CA THR A 469 -54.52 22.77 21.65
C THR A 469 -53.53 21.84 20.94
N THR A 470 -53.20 20.72 21.57
CA THR A 470 -52.53 19.58 20.93
C THR A 470 -53.60 18.69 20.30
N THR A 471 -53.42 18.26 19.05
CA THR A 471 -54.51 17.62 18.33
C THR A 471 -54.01 16.51 17.41
N THR A 472 -54.78 15.44 17.27
CA THR A 472 -54.40 14.22 16.54
C THR A 472 -55.07 14.09 15.17
N ALA A 473 -55.48 15.19 14.52
CA ALA A 473 -56.28 15.04 13.30
C ALA A 473 -55.44 14.92 12.03
N THR A 474 -56.13 14.44 11.00
CA THR A 474 -55.56 13.89 9.78
C THR A 474 -54.90 14.96 8.92
N THR A 475 -53.66 14.71 8.51
CA THR A 475 -53.01 15.42 7.40
C THR A 475 -53.60 14.94 6.09
N LYS A 476 -54.00 15.85 5.20
CA LYS A 476 -54.51 15.54 3.85
C LYS A 476 -53.79 16.34 2.79
N LEU A 477 -53.44 15.70 1.68
CA LEU A 477 -52.98 16.36 0.46
C LEU A 477 -54.03 16.21 -0.64
N GLY A 478 -54.31 17.31 -1.33
CA GLY A 478 -55.29 17.39 -2.41
C GLY A 478 -56.75 17.53 -1.97
N TYR A 479 -57.06 17.62 -0.67
CA TYR A 479 -58.44 17.73 -0.19
C TYR A 479 -58.59 18.47 1.14
N GLY A 480 -59.54 19.40 1.19
CA GLY A 480 -59.81 20.26 2.33
C GLY A 480 -61.02 19.83 3.18
N THR A 481 -61.26 20.55 4.27
CA THR A 481 -62.32 20.24 5.26
C THR A 481 -63.75 20.59 4.83
N ILE A 482 -63.92 21.40 3.79
CA ILE A 482 -65.24 21.75 3.21
C ILE A 482 -65.54 21.01 1.90
N GLY A 483 -64.85 19.89 1.65
CA GLY A 483 -65.07 19.05 0.46
C GLY A 483 -64.39 19.55 -0.83
N VAL A 484 -63.54 20.56 -0.73
CA VAL A 484 -62.79 21.13 -1.86
C VAL A 484 -61.60 20.24 -2.21
N SER A 485 -61.52 19.81 -3.47
CA SER A 485 -60.44 18.96 -3.97
C SER A 485 -59.47 19.76 -4.84
N LEU A 486 -58.21 19.33 -4.90
CA LEU A 486 -57.25 19.88 -5.85
C LEU A 486 -57.70 19.58 -7.29
N SER A 487 -57.79 20.61 -8.13
CA SER A 487 -57.86 20.42 -9.58
C SER A 487 -56.48 20.65 -10.20
N GLY A 488 -55.71 19.57 -10.33
CA GLY A 488 -54.32 19.71 -10.71
C GLY A 488 -53.44 18.50 -10.47
N LEU A 489 -52.14 18.77 -10.51
CA LEU A 489 -51.09 17.85 -10.09
C LEU A 489 -50.33 18.43 -8.89
N LEU A 490 -49.89 17.55 -7.98
CA LEU A 490 -48.89 17.85 -6.94
C LEU A 490 -47.64 17.05 -7.18
N ASP A 491 -46.52 17.66 -6.84
CA ASP A 491 -45.21 17.05 -6.95
C ASP A 491 -44.27 17.63 -5.88
N GLU A 492 -43.25 16.86 -5.49
CA GLU A 492 -42.12 17.32 -4.66
C GLU A 492 -42.57 18.08 -3.39
N VAL A 493 -43.49 17.46 -2.61
CA VAL A 493 -44.10 18.06 -1.42
C VAL A 493 -43.23 17.81 -0.19
N GLY A 494 -42.70 18.88 0.40
CA GLY A 494 -41.87 18.83 1.60
C GLY A 494 -42.49 19.57 2.78
N ILE A 495 -42.27 19.04 3.98
CA ILE A 495 -42.67 19.67 5.25
C ILE A 495 -41.49 19.69 6.21
N TRP A 496 -41.19 20.85 6.79
CA TRP A 496 -40.10 21.06 7.74
C TRP A 496 -40.63 21.57 9.07
N SER A 497 -40.02 21.15 10.19
CA SER A 497 -40.19 21.75 11.52
C SER A 497 -39.23 22.93 11.74
N LYS A 498 -38.94 23.64 10.64
CA LYS A 498 -38.01 24.76 10.54
C LYS A 498 -38.61 25.82 9.62
N ALA A 499 -38.29 27.08 9.90
CA ALA A 499 -38.53 28.18 8.97
C ALA A 499 -37.43 28.16 7.89
N LEU A 500 -37.80 27.85 6.65
CA LEU A 500 -36.87 27.89 5.52
C LEU A 500 -36.44 29.33 5.24
N THR A 501 -35.15 29.51 5.00
CA THR A 501 -34.58 30.80 4.58
C THR A 501 -34.95 31.11 3.12
N SER A 502 -34.88 32.37 2.72
CA SER A 502 -35.10 32.75 1.32
C SER A 502 -34.15 32.01 0.36
N THR A 503 -32.89 31.81 0.76
CA THR A 503 -31.90 31.04 -0.02
C THR A 503 -32.33 29.60 -0.20
N GLU A 504 -32.78 28.92 0.85
CA GLU A 504 -33.29 27.54 0.77
C GLU A 504 -34.51 27.43 -0.14
N VAL A 505 -35.42 28.40 -0.07
CA VAL A 505 -36.59 28.45 -0.95
C VAL A 505 -36.18 28.66 -2.41
N THR A 506 -35.25 29.57 -2.68
CA THR A 506 -34.70 29.77 -4.03
C THR A 506 -33.96 28.53 -4.53
N SER A 507 -33.23 27.81 -3.66
CA SER A 507 -32.58 26.54 -3.99
C SER A 507 -33.60 25.46 -4.37
N LEU A 508 -34.68 25.28 -3.59
CA LEU A 508 -35.77 24.34 -3.94
C LEU A 508 -36.41 24.67 -5.29
N TYR A 509 -36.60 25.96 -5.59
CA TYR A 509 -37.13 26.41 -6.87
C TYR A 509 -36.18 26.11 -8.04
N ASN A 510 -34.87 26.23 -7.82
CA ASN A 510 -33.81 25.92 -8.79
C ASN A 510 -34.05 26.53 -10.18
N SER A 511 -34.29 27.85 -10.22
CA SER A 511 -34.59 28.58 -11.47
C SER A 511 -35.75 27.99 -12.28
N GLY A 512 -36.71 27.36 -11.61
CA GLY A 512 -37.86 26.75 -12.25
C GLY A 512 -37.69 25.27 -12.60
N ALA A 513 -36.51 24.67 -12.42
CA ALA A 513 -36.31 23.25 -12.68
C ALA A 513 -36.85 22.36 -11.54
N GLY A 514 -36.89 22.89 -10.31
CA GLY A 514 -36.98 22.06 -9.11
C GLY A 514 -35.61 21.48 -8.74
N LEU A 515 -35.32 21.44 -7.45
CA LEU A 515 -34.23 20.62 -6.92
C LEU A 515 -34.78 19.21 -6.67
N GLN A 516 -33.99 18.15 -6.78
CA GLN A 516 -34.43 16.75 -6.59
C GLN A 516 -33.90 16.15 -5.29
N HIS A 517 -34.78 15.58 -4.45
CA HIS A 517 -34.38 14.99 -3.15
C HIS A 517 -33.37 13.84 -3.36
N PRO A 518 -32.32 13.68 -2.52
CA PRO A 518 -32.07 14.31 -1.21
C PRO A 518 -31.20 15.58 -1.26
N PHE A 519 -31.43 16.44 -2.27
CA PHE A 519 -30.89 17.78 -2.52
C PHE A 519 -29.43 18.02 -2.15
#